data_AF-A0A2D4M4R7-F1
#
_entry.id   AF-A0A2D4M4R7-F1
#
_cell.length_a   1.000
_cell.length_b   1.000
_cell.length_c   1.000
_cell.angle_alpha   90.00
_cell.angle_beta   90.00
_cell.angle_gamma   90.00
#
_symmetry.space_group_name_H-M   'P 1'
#
loop_
_entity.id
_entity.type
_entity.pdbx_description
1 polymer ?
#
loop_
_entity_poly.entity_id
_entity_poly.type
_entity_poly.pdbx_seq_one_letter_code
_entity_poly.pdbx_strand_id
1 'polypeptide(L)'
;VYTLSTTGQYWEVCKDGELELKRVSAIKQCCWGLACDHQIYVYVHSSDVPIRFKEETYENQRWNPVVGFCNSLLPSDRWPWSDVSGLKHQQLESFALPSPHWEWESDWYVDENFGGEATEKGGWTYAIDFPATYTKDKRWNSCVRRRRWIRYRRYKSRDTWAKIPPHQDPKQLPDPFNDISVGGWEITDEPLGRLSVWTVTLQGKIWYRNDVTHHNPEGSSWTLIPAPREAI
;
A
#
# COMPACT_ATOMS: atom_id res chain seq x y z
N VAL A 1 18.79 -4.65 24.97
CA VAL A 1 19.11 -4.94 23.55
C VAL A 1 19.83 -3.74 22.97
N TYR A 2 20.92 -3.93 22.23
CA TYR A 2 21.65 -2.84 21.55
C TYR A 2 21.33 -2.88 20.05
N THR A 3 21.21 -1.72 19.42
CA THR A 3 21.12 -1.57 17.96
C THR A 3 22.34 -0.82 17.44
N LEU A 4 22.75 -1.06 16.19
CA LEU A 4 23.83 -0.30 15.58
C LEU A 4 23.26 1.04 15.11
N SER A 5 23.82 2.14 15.59
CA SER A 5 23.41 3.48 15.19
C SER A 5 23.56 3.64 13.67
N THR A 6 22.45 3.97 13.00
CA THR A 6 22.39 4.22 11.55
C THR A 6 23.17 5.46 11.13
N THR A 7 23.50 6.34 12.08
CA THR A 7 24.25 7.58 11.87
C THR A 7 25.66 7.57 12.49
N GLY A 8 25.89 6.71 13.49
CA GLY A 8 27.05 6.84 14.37
C GLY A 8 28.10 5.73 14.34
N GLN A 9 27.89 4.61 13.64
CA GLN A 9 28.78 3.43 13.71
C GLN A 9 29.11 2.95 15.14
N TYR A 10 28.24 3.23 16.12
CA TYR A 10 28.35 2.75 17.50
C TYR A 10 27.10 1.96 17.91
N TRP A 11 27.26 1.10 18.91
CA TRP A 11 26.13 0.41 19.53
C TRP A 11 25.40 1.36 20.47
N GLU A 12 24.09 1.52 20.26
CA GLU A 12 23.22 2.30 21.15
C GLU A 12 22.18 1.39 21.81
N VAL A 13 21.75 1.77 23.01
CA VAL A 13 20.66 1.05 23.70
C VAL A 13 19.39 1.25 22.88
N CYS A 14 18.73 0.15 22.52
CA CYS A 14 17.48 0.21 21.78
C CYS A 14 16.46 1.04 22.58
N LYS A 15 15.91 2.09 21.96
CA LYS A 15 14.93 2.99 22.59
C LYS A 15 13.65 2.24 22.99
N ASP A 16 13.36 1.14 22.30
CA ASP A 16 12.24 0.23 22.55
C ASP A 16 12.61 -0.80 23.62
N GLY A 17 13.00 -0.34 24.81
CA GLY A 17 13.60 -1.15 25.89
C GLY A 17 12.77 -2.33 26.42
N GLU A 18 11.52 -2.49 25.98
CA GLU A 18 10.62 -3.59 26.36
C GLU A 18 10.42 -4.64 25.24
N LEU A 19 10.88 -4.39 24.01
CA LEU A 19 10.66 -5.33 22.90
C LEU A 19 11.71 -6.44 22.89
N GLU A 20 11.29 -7.65 23.26
CA GLU A 20 12.12 -8.85 23.18
C GLU A 20 11.87 -9.61 21.87
N LEU A 21 12.92 -9.75 21.05
CA LEU A 21 12.86 -10.44 19.75
C LEU A 21 13.33 -11.89 19.86
N LYS A 22 12.49 -12.83 19.41
CA LYS A 22 12.79 -14.26 19.30
C LYS A 22 13.55 -14.58 18.00
N ARG A 23 13.18 -13.93 16.90
CA ARG A 23 13.80 -14.09 15.57
C ARG A 23 13.90 -12.74 14.89
N VAL A 24 14.96 -12.57 14.10
CA VAL A 24 15.17 -11.41 13.24
C VAL A 24 15.66 -11.89 11.89
N SER A 25 15.08 -11.34 10.83
CA SER A 25 15.55 -11.48 9.46
C SER A 25 15.78 -10.09 8.89
N ALA A 26 16.93 -9.85 8.27
CA ALA A 26 17.38 -8.51 7.92
C ALA A 26 17.85 -8.43 6.47
N ILE A 27 17.61 -7.28 5.87
CA ILE A 27 18.17 -6.86 4.59
C ILE A 27 18.79 -5.46 4.75
N LYS A 28 19.41 -4.94 3.70
CA LYS A 28 20.10 -3.65 3.75
C LYS A 28 19.21 -2.48 4.21
N GLN A 29 17.95 -2.45 3.80
CA GLN A 29 17.04 -1.32 4.04
C GLN A 29 16.16 -1.46 5.29
N CYS A 30 15.93 -2.68 5.78
CA CYS A 30 15.04 -2.93 6.92
C CYS A 30 15.30 -4.28 7.59
N CYS A 31 14.82 -4.42 8.81
CA CYS A 31 14.78 -5.66 9.56
C CYS A 31 13.33 -6.03 9.87
N TRP A 32 13.03 -7.33 9.82
CA TRP A 32 11.76 -7.90 10.25
C TRP A 32 12.01 -8.79 11.46
N GLY A 33 11.19 -8.62 12.49
CA GLY A 33 11.35 -9.30 13.78
C GLY A 33 10.09 -10.03 14.19
N LEU A 34 10.26 -11.23 14.76
CA LEU A 34 9.24 -11.93 15.54
C LEU A 34 9.58 -11.77 17.01
N ALA A 35 8.69 -11.14 17.77
CA ALA A 35 8.87 -10.92 19.19
C ALA A 35 8.38 -12.10 20.05
N CYS A 36 8.75 -12.08 21.34
CA CYS A 36 8.32 -13.06 22.34
C CYS A 36 6.79 -13.05 22.57
N ASP A 37 6.10 -11.96 22.23
CA ASP A 37 4.64 -11.84 22.21
C ASP A 37 3.99 -12.49 20.96
N HIS A 38 4.79 -13.16 20.13
CA HIS A 38 4.40 -13.76 18.85
C HIS A 38 3.91 -12.78 17.77
N GLN A 39 4.19 -11.49 17.94
CA GLN A 39 3.83 -10.45 16.97
C GLN A 39 5.01 -10.14 16.04
N ILE A 40 4.66 -9.68 14.86
CA ILE A 40 5.63 -9.29 13.82
C ILE A 40 5.86 -7.78 13.90
N TYR A 41 7.12 -7.39 13.83
CA TYR A 41 7.53 -5.99 13.80
C TYR A 41 8.45 -5.75 12.60
N VAL A 42 8.41 -4.53 12.06
CA VAL A 42 9.35 -4.06 11.04
C VAL A 42 10.16 -2.89 11.58
N TYR A 43 11.45 -2.87 11.31
CA TYR A 43 12.36 -1.78 11.62
C TYR A 43 12.92 -1.25 10.31
N VAL A 44 12.60 -0.01 9.96
CA VAL A 44 13.07 0.62 8.72
C VAL A 44 14.22 1.55 9.05
N HIS A 45 15.37 1.35 8.40
CA HIS A 45 16.53 2.21 8.59
C HIS A 45 16.24 3.64 8.11
N SER A 46 16.73 4.64 8.84
CA SER A 46 16.66 6.02 8.39
C SER A 46 17.42 6.24 7.07
N SER A 47 16.90 7.20 6.31
CA SER A 47 17.35 7.59 4.97
C SER A 47 16.95 9.05 4.75
N ASP A 48 17.79 9.79 4.02
CA ASP A 48 17.51 11.17 3.62
C ASP A 48 16.26 11.29 2.74
N VAL A 49 15.90 10.20 2.04
CA VAL A 49 14.74 10.15 1.16
C VAL A 49 13.49 9.78 1.97
N PRO A 50 12.43 10.60 1.97
CA PRO A 50 11.20 10.24 2.65
C PRO A 50 10.46 9.09 1.95
N ILE A 51 10.02 8.11 2.73
CA ILE A 51 9.12 7.04 2.26
C ILE A 51 7.71 7.63 2.15
N ARG A 52 7.24 7.73 0.90
CA ARG A 52 5.90 8.22 0.54
C ARG A 52 5.15 7.13 -0.22
N PHE A 53 3.88 6.95 0.10
CA PHE A 53 2.96 6.11 -0.65
C PHE A 53 1.87 6.97 -1.26
N LYS A 54 1.62 6.75 -2.55
CA LYS A 54 0.61 7.48 -3.32
C LYS A 54 -0.73 6.74 -3.24
N GLU A 55 -1.72 7.37 -2.66
CA GLU A 55 -3.13 6.98 -2.79
C GLU A 55 -3.75 7.70 -3.98
N GLU A 56 -4.59 7.01 -4.74
CA GLU A 56 -5.31 7.59 -5.87
C GLU A 56 -6.76 7.09 -5.95
N THR A 57 -7.64 7.97 -6.40
CA THR A 57 -9.03 7.65 -6.75
C THR A 57 -9.46 8.48 -7.95
N TYR A 58 -10.56 8.11 -8.58
CA TYR A 58 -11.09 8.77 -9.77
C TYR A 58 -12.51 9.27 -9.52
N GLU A 59 -12.73 10.54 -9.80
CA GLU A 59 -14.07 11.10 -9.90
C GLU A 59 -14.58 10.93 -11.33
N ASN A 60 -15.76 10.36 -11.49
CA ASN A 60 -16.35 9.99 -12.77
C ASN A 60 -17.65 10.77 -13.01
N GLN A 61 -17.81 11.28 -14.24
CA GLN A 61 -19.00 12.01 -14.67
C GLN A 61 -19.46 11.57 -16.05
N ARG A 62 -20.77 11.64 -16.27
CA ARG A 62 -21.40 11.36 -17.57
C ARG A 62 -22.03 12.63 -18.12
N TRP A 63 -21.94 12.78 -19.44
CA TRP A 63 -22.58 13.87 -20.16
C TRP A 63 -24.09 13.67 -20.23
N ASN A 64 -24.82 14.74 -19.93
CA ASN A 64 -26.25 14.86 -20.07
C ASN A 64 -26.58 16.00 -21.05
N PRO A 65 -27.57 15.86 -21.95
CA PRO A 65 -27.92 16.90 -22.92
C PRO A 65 -28.31 18.26 -22.33
N VAL A 66 -28.85 18.28 -21.11
CA VAL A 66 -29.39 19.50 -20.48
C VAL A 66 -28.34 20.16 -19.59
N VAL A 67 -27.62 19.38 -18.78
CA VAL A 67 -26.71 19.90 -17.74
C VAL A 67 -25.22 19.73 -18.07
N GLY A 68 -24.89 19.08 -19.19
CA GLY A 68 -23.50 18.71 -19.51
C GLY A 68 -23.00 17.58 -18.61
N PHE A 69 -21.70 17.58 -18.30
CA PHE A 69 -21.11 16.54 -17.45
C PHE A 69 -21.57 16.68 -15.99
N CYS A 70 -22.15 15.62 -15.44
CA CYS A 70 -22.65 15.58 -14.07
C CYS A 70 -22.41 14.21 -13.41
N ASN A 71 -22.68 14.14 -12.10
CA ASN A 71 -22.51 12.93 -11.29
C ASN A 71 -23.67 11.92 -11.44
N SER A 72 -24.64 12.21 -12.31
CA SER A 72 -25.77 11.32 -12.59
C SER A 72 -25.35 10.25 -13.59
N LEU A 73 -24.85 9.13 -13.07
CA LEU A 73 -24.40 7.99 -13.86
C LEU A 73 -25.56 7.02 -14.17
N LEU A 74 -25.40 6.21 -15.21
CA LEU A 74 -26.34 5.14 -15.54
C LEU A 74 -26.18 3.97 -14.55
N PRO A 75 -27.21 3.13 -14.34
CA PRO A 75 -27.10 1.97 -13.44
C PRO A 75 -25.99 0.98 -13.79
N SER A 76 -25.61 0.90 -15.07
CA SER A 76 -24.53 0.04 -15.56
C SER A 76 -23.14 0.71 -15.53
N ASP A 77 -23.07 1.98 -15.15
CA ASP A 77 -21.80 2.70 -15.08
C ASP A 77 -20.99 2.28 -13.85
N ARG A 78 -19.71 2.65 -13.90
CA ARG A 78 -18.84 2.70 -12.72
C ARG A 78 -19.39 3.63 -11.64
N TRP A 79 -18.81 3.55 -10.45
CA TRP A 79 -19.14 4.45 -9.35
C TRP A 79 -18.75 5.92 -9.64
N PRO A 80 -19.47 6.92 -9.10
CA PRO A 80 -19.07 8.33 -9.18
C PRO A 80 -17.66 8.59 -8.64
N TRP A 81 -17.24 7.79 -7.65
CA TRP A 81 -15.89 7.74 -7.14
C TRP A 81 -15.38 6.32 -7.22
N SER A 82 -14.27 6.07 -7.91
CA SER A 82 -13.81 4.71 -8.13
C SER A 82 -12.31 4.55 -8.15
N ASP A 83 -11.87 3.30 -8.05
CA ASP A 83 -10.53 2.92 -8.46
C ASP A 83 -10.33 3.09 -9.98
N VAL A 84 -9.10 2.83 -10.45
CA VAL A 84 -8.75 2.94 -11.87
C VAL A 84 -9.61 2.04 -12.77
N SER A 85 -9.98 0.85 -12.29
CA SER A 85 -10.82 -0.10 -13.02
C SER A 85 -12.26 0.40 -13.18
N GLY A 86 -12.78 1.10 -12.16
CA GLY A 86 -14.18 1.53 -12.08
C GLY A 86 -15.06 0.56 -11.31
N LEU A 87 -14.52 -0.57 -10.85
CA LEU A 87 -15.29 -1.64 -10.21
C LEU A 87 -15.46 -1.44 -8.71
N LYS A 88 -14.51 -0.75 -8.06
CA LYS A 88 -14.53 -0.51 -6.62
C LYS A 88 -14.92 0.93 -6.32
N HIS A 89 -15.94 1.11 -5.48
CA HIS A 89 -16.31 2.43 -4.97
C HIS A 89 -15.23 2.94 -3.99
N GLN A 90 -14.67 4.13 -4.25
CA GLN A 90 -13.60 4.72 -3.45
C GLN A 90 -13.77 6.23 -3.26
N GLN A 91 -14.66 6.63 -2.35
CA GLN A 91 -14.81 8.05 -1.97
C GLN A 91 -13.55 8.57 -1.29
N LEU A 92 -13.28 9.88 -1.40
CA LEU A 92 -12.08 10.50 -0.81
C LEU A 92 -11.98 10.26 0.70
N GLU A 93 -13.12 10.24 1.39
CA GLU A 93 -13.24 10.05 2.84
C GLU A 93 -13.08 8.58 3.26
N SER A 94 -13.17 7.63 2.32
CA SER A 94 -13.06 6.20 2.61
C SER A 94 -11.62 5.74 2.85
N PHE A 95 -10.63 6.59 2.53
CA PHE A 95 -9.22 6.28 2.69
C PHE A 95 -8.76 6.51 4.13
N ALA A 96 -8.34 5.44 4.79
CA ALA A 96 -7.74 5.46 6.11
C ALA A 96 -6.25 5.13 6.03
N LEU A 97 -5.46 5.65 6.97
CA LEU A 97 -4.07 5.24 7.14
C LEU A 97 -4.04 3.78 7.60
N PRO A 98 -3.15 2.93 7.06
CA PRO A 98 -3.15 1.50 7.37
C PRO A 98 -2.68 1.20 8.80
N SER A 99 -1.88 2.08 9.39
CA SER A 99 -1.39 1.96 10.76
C SER A 99 -1.03 3.33 11.35
N PRO A 100 -0.81 3.41 12.68
CA PRO A 100 -0.34 4.64 13.34
C PRO A 100 1.05 5.10 12.89
N HIS A 101 1.77 4.29 12.12
CA HIS A 101 3.12 4.56 11.61
C HIS A 101 3.12 5.38 10.31
N TRP A 102 1.94 5.75 9.84
CA TRP A 102 1.74 6.67 8.72
C TRP A 102 1.09 7.97 9.17
N GLU A 103 1.21 8.97 8.33
CA GLU A 103 0.47 10.22 8.42
C GLU A 103 0.19 10.76 7.02
N TRP A 104 -0.88 11.54 6.87
CA TRP A 104 -1.13 12.25 5.62
C TRP A 104 -0.15 13.40 5.47
N GLU A 105 0.51 13.47 4.31
CA GLU A 105 1.46 14.54 4.00
C GLU A 105 0.76 15.79 3.46
N SER A 106 -0.34 15.60 2.74
CA SER A 106 -1.15 16.66 2.14
C SER A 106 -2.60 16.21 2.05
N ASP A 107 -3.51 17.15 1.79
CA ASP A 107 -4.88 16.83 1.38
C ASP A 107 -4.94 16.38 -0.08
N TRP A 108 -6.08 15.81 -0.45
CA TRP A 108 -6.35 15.39 -1.82
C TRP A 108 -6.20 16.57 -2.79
N TYR A 109 -5.50 16.33 -3.89
CA TYR A 109 -5.39 17.28 -4.98
C TYR A 109 -5.64 16.60 -6.33
N VAL A 110 -6.06 17.40 -7.31
CA VAL A 110 -6.31 16.92 -8.65
C VAL A 110 -4.99 16.76 -9.38
N ASP A 111 -4.81 15.61 -10.00
CA ASP A 111 -3.68 15.38 -10.88
C ASP A 111 -3.95 15.96 -12.27
N GLU A 112 -3.23 17.03 -12.59
CA GLU A 112 -3.30 17.70 -13.89
C GLU A 112 -2.29 17.13 -14.91
N ASN A 113 -1.86 15.87 -14.73
CA ASN A 113 -0.97 15.15 -15.63
C ASN A 113 -1.63 13.90 -16.21
N PHE A 114 -1.56 13.74 -17.52
CA PHE A 114 -1.97 12.53 -18.24
C PHE A 114 -0.83 12.05 -19.14
N GLY A 115 -0.15 10.98 -18.73
CA GLY A 115 0.90 10.36 -19.55
C GLY A 115 2.13 11.25 -19.79
N GLY A 116 2.40 12.22 -18.92
CA GLY A 116 3.48 13.20 -19.07
C GLY A 116 3.02 14.54 -19.65
N GLU A 117 1.79 14.63 -20.14
CA GLU A 117 1.22 15.86 -20.67
C GLU A 117 0.30 16.56 -19.67
N ALA A 118 0.36 17.89 -19.59
CA ALA A 118 -0.55 18.67 -18.77
C ALA A 118 -1.99 18.58 -19.31
N THR A 119 -2.96 18.24 -18.47
CA THR A 119 -4.39 18.22 -18.85
C THR A 119 -5.00 19.62 -18.88
N GLU A 120 -6.25 19.72 -19.33
CA GLU A 120 -7.04 20.95 -19.15
C GLU A 120 -7.23 21.25 -17.66
N LYS A 121 -7.52 22.52 -17.34
CA LYS A 121 -7.78 22.98 -15.97
C LYS A 121 -8.76 22.05 -15.24
N GLY A 122 -8.36 21.54 -14.09
CA GLY A 122 -9.18 20.62 -13.29
C GLY A 122 -9.02 19.14 -13.60
N GLY A 123 -8.00 18.75 -14.36
CA GLY A 123 -7.52 17.36 -14.41
C GLY A 123 -8.39 16.38 -15.21
N TRP A 124 -9.33 16.87 -16.01
CA TRP A 124 -10.29 16.02 -16.69
C TRP A 124 -9.65 15.27 -17.87
N THR A 125 -10.05 14.02 -18.01
CA THR A 125 -9.76 13.15 -19.14
C THR A 125 -11.07 12.59 -19.67
N TYR A 126 -11.16 12.36 -20.97
CA TYR A 126 -12.41 12.12 -21.66
C TYR A 126 -12.39 10.80 -22.41
N ALA A 127 -13.53 10.12 -22.46
CA ALA A 127 -13.72 8.92 -23.26
C ALA A 127 -15.11 8.89 -23.91
N ILE A 128 -15.30 7.98 -24.86
CA ILE A 128 -16.58 7.79 -25.55
C ILE A 128 -17.64 7.15 -24.64
N ASP A 129 -17.23 6.26 -23.74
CA ASP A 129 -18.10 5.58 -22.77
C ASP A 129 -17.28 4.92 -21.64
N PHE A 130 -17.93 4.33 -20.63
CA PHE A 130 -17.28 3.46 -19.65
C PHE A 130 -17.43 1.98 -20.01
N PRO A 131 -16.40 1.12 -19.85
CA PRO A 131 -14.97 1.43 -19.81
C PRO A 131 -14.42 1.67 -21.24
N ALA A 132 -13.57 2.69 -21.41
CA ALA A 132 -12.86 2.93 -22.66
C ALA A 132 -11.51 3.62 -22.41
N THR A 133 -10.71 3.76 -23.47
CA THR A 133 -9.45 4.51 -23.43
C THR A 133 -9.74 6.00 -23.25
N TYR A 134 -9.12 6.60 -22.24
CA TYR A 134 -9.23 8.02 -21.97
C TYR A 134 -8.22 8.82 -22.78
N THR A 135 -8.61 10.04 -23.12
CA THR A 135 -7.79 11.02 -23.82
C THR A 135 -7.77 12.31 -23.03
N LYS A 136 -6.70 13.08 -23.17
CA LYS A 136 -6.53 14.36 -22.49
C LYS A 136 -7.58 15.39 -22.95
N ASP A 137 -7.73 15.55 -24.27
CA ASP A 137 -8.59 16.58 -24.83
C ASP A 137 -10.02 16.08 -25.05
N LYS A 138 -11.00 16.96 -24.80
CA LYS A 138 -12.41 16.65 -25.06
C LYS A 138 -12.66 16.50 -26.57
N ARG A 139 -13.27 15.39 -26.97
CA ARG A 139 -13.74 15.16 -28.34
C ARG A 139 -15.24 15.40 -28.46
N TRP A 140 -15.73 15.60 -29.68
CA TRP A 140 -17.16 15.85 -29.93
C TRP A 140 -18.06 14.69 -29.48
N ASN A 141 -17.54 13.46 -29.47
CA ASN A 141 -18.21 12.25 -29.03
C ASN A 141 -17.84 11.81 -27.60
N SER A 142 -17.23 12.70 -26.80
CA SER A 142 -16.91 12.40 -25.41
C SER A 142 -18.17 12.43 -24.54
N CYS A 143 -18.69 11.26 -24.19
CA CYS A 143 -19.88 11.12 -23.34
C CYS A 143 -19.55 10.90 -21.86
N VAL A 144 -18.29 10.60 -21.54
CA VAL A 144 -17.84 10.44 -20.14
C VAL A 144 -16.52 11.17 -19.90
N ARG A 145 -16.31 11.57 -18.65
CA ARG A 145 -15.03 12.12 -18.20
C ARG A 145 -14.68 11.60 -16.81
N ARG A 146 -13.38 11.56 -16.52
CA ARG A 146 -12.88 11.33 -15.17
C ARG A 146 -11.69 12.22 -14.86
N ARG A 147 -11.47 12.52 -13.59
CA ARG A 147 -10.23 13.16 -13.11
C ARG A 147 -9.63 12.34 -11.99
N ARG A 148 -8.31 12.25 -11.97
CA ARG A 148 -7.56 11.54 -10.93
C ARG A 148 -7.32 12.48 -9.76
N TRP A 149 -7.67 12.02 -8.57
CA TRP A 149 -7.31 12.64 -7.31
C TRP A 149 -6.17 11.85 -6.68
N ILE A 150 -5.17 12.56 -6.15
CA ILE A 150 -3.99 11.99 -5.53
C ILE A 150 -3.85 12.54 -4.11
N ARG A 151 -3.41 11.68 -3.20
CA ARG A 151 -2.95 12.06 -1.86
C ARG A 151 -1.75 11.23 -1.48
N TYR A 152 -0.82 11.81 -0.73
CA TYR A 152 0.34 11.08 -0.22
C TYR A 152 0.23 10.84 1.27
N ARG A 153 0.54 9.60 1.67
CA ARG A 153 0.86 9.28 3.06
C ARG A 153 2.36 9.09 3.21
N ARG A 154 2.91 9.55 4.33
CA ARG A 154 4.33 9.49 4.68
C ARG A 154 4.54 8.52 5.83
N TYR A 155 5.54 7.65 5.69
CA TYR A 155 5.94 6.75 6.77
C TYR A 155 6.84 7.48 7.76
N LYS A 156 6.47 7.41 9.05
CA LYS A 156 7.14 8.17 10.14
C LYS A 156 7.92 7.31 11.15
N SER A 157 7.69 6.00 11.21
CA SER A 157 8.37 5.11 12.16
C SER A 157 9.70 4.57 11.62
N ARG A 158 10.67 5.44 11.42
CA ARG A 158 12.06 5.06 11.07
C ARG A 158 12.92 4.97 12.32
N ASP A 159 13.90 4.08 12.28
CA ASP A 159 14.77 3.77 13.42
C ASP A 159 14.01 3.41 14.72
N THR A 160 12.84 2.77 14.57
CA THR A 160 12.00 2.23 15.65
C THR A 160 11.23 1.02 15.14
N TRP A 161 10.87 0.10 16.04
CA TRP A 161 10.07 -1.06 15.68
C TRP A 161 8.59 -0.72 15.52
N ALA A 162 8.06 -0.92 14.32
CA ALA A 162 6.66 -0.75 13.99
C ALA A 162 5.93 -2.10 14.04
N LYS A 163 4.85 -2.18 14.81
CA LYS A 163 4.06 -3.41 14.96
C LYS A 163 3.20 -3.64 13.72
N ILE A 164 3.29 -4.83 13.13
CA ILE A 164 2.50 -5.21 11.98
C ILE A 164 1.14 -5.73 12.43
N PRO A 165 0.03 -5.30 11.80
CA PRO A 165 -1.29 -5.82 12.11
C PRO A 165 -1.34 -7.36 11.98
N PRO A 166 -2.02 -8.05 12.92
CA PRO A 166 -2.12 -9.50 12.91
C PRO A 166 -2.91 -10.01 11.70
N HIS A 167 -2.74 -11.30 11.39
CA HIS A 167 -3.37 -11.94 10.24
C HIS A 167 -4.79 -12.50 10.51
N GLN A 168 -5.24 -12.52 11.77
CA GLN A 168 -6.45 -13.26 12.18
C GLN A 168 -7.64 -12.38 12.56
N ASP A 169 -8.83 -12.92 12.31
CA ASP A 169 -10.07 -12.46 12.94
C ASP A 169 -9.97 -12.69 14.46
N PRO A 170 -10.27 -11.69 15.31
CA PRO A 170 -10.32 -11.83 16.76
C PRO A 170 -11.16 -13.00 17.28
N LYS A 171 -12.07 -13.55 16.45
CA LYS A 171 -12.94 -14.68 16.80
C LYS A 171 -12.30 -16.07 16.65
N GLN A 172 -11.11 -16.17 16.04
CA GLN A 172 -10.42 -17.45 15.85
C GLN A 172 -9.42 -17.72 17.00
N LEU A 173 -9.15 -19.00 17.25
CA LEU A 173 -8.10 -19.38 18.19
C LEU A 173 -6.73 -18.87 17.71
N PRO A 174 -5.87 -18.36 18.61
CA PRO A 174 -4.55 -17.88 18.23
C PRO A 174 -3.72 -18.98 17.56
N ASP A 175 -3.20 -18.70 16.36
CA ASP A 175 -2.16 -19.51 15.71
C ASP A 175 -0.89 -18.66 15.61
N PRO A 176 -0.08 -18.61 16.68
CA PRO A 176 1.02 -17.67 16.78
C PRO A 176 2.12 -17.98 15.76
N PHE A 177 2.79 -16.92 15.31
CA PHE A 177 3.96 -17.07 14.45
C PHE A 177 5.12 -17.72 15.22
N ASN A 178 5.86 -18.56 14.51
CA ASN A 178 7.01 -19.30 15.02
C ASN A 178 8.32 -18.85 14.37
N ASP A 179 8.30 -18.49 13.09
CA ASP A 179 9.47 -18.02 12.36
C ASP A 179 9.12 -16.95 11.31
N ILE A 180 10.13 -16.18 10.90
CA ILE A 180 10.03 -15.10 9.91
C ILE A 180 11.27 -15.04 9.01
N SER A 181 11.06 -14.77 7.72
CA SER A 181 12.12 -14.52 6.75
C SER A 181 11.75 -13.37 5.81
N VAL A 182 12.70 -12.48 5.53
CA VAL A 182 12.61 -11.44 4.49
C VAL A 182 13.68 -11.65 3.43
N GLY A 183 13.29 -11.54 2.16
CA GLY A 183 14.20 -11.66 1.04
C GLY A 183 13.62 -11.18 -0.29
N GLY A 184 14.06 -11.77 -1.40
CA GLY A 184 13.51 -11.52 -2.73
C GLY A 184 13.98 -10.23 -3.42
N TRP A 185 14.97 -9.53 -2.86
CA TRP A 185 15.48 -8.27 -3.41
C TRP A 185 16.26 -8.41 -4.73
N GLU A 186 16.62 -9.63 -5.13
CA GLU A 186 17.37 -9.94 -6.36
C GLU A 186 16.49 -10.49 -7.48
N ILE A 187 15.18 -10.65 -7.24
CA ILE A 187 14.26 -11.19 -8.24
C ILE A 187 14.01 -10.11 -9.30
N THR A 188 14.54 -10.33 -10.51
CA THR A 188 14.55 -9.33 -11.60
C THR A 188 13.19 -9.10 -12.23
N ASP A 189 12.29 -10.07 -12.16
CA ASP A 189 10.95 -10.01 -12.77
C ASP A 189 9.91 -9.33 -11.86
N GLU A 190 10.32 -8.89 -10.66
CA GLU A 190 9.46 -8.19 -9.71
C GLU A 190 9.72 -6.67 -9.73
N PRO A 191 8.74 -5.84 -9.32
CA PRO A 191 8.95 -4.41 -9.19
C PRO A 191 10.17 -4.09 -8.33
N LEU A 192 10.98 -3.13 -8.77
CA LEU A 192 12.19 -2.72 -8.06
C LEU A 192 11.88 -2.39 -6.59
N GLY A 193 12.64 -3.01 -5.69
CA GLY A 193 12.49 -2.81 -4.25
C GLY A 193 11.31 -3.54 -3.62
N ARG A 194 10.67 -4.48 -4.32
CA ARG A 194 9.75 -5.45 -3.71
C ARG A 194 10.53 -6.40 -2.80
N LEU A 195 9.96 -6.67 -1.64
CA LEU A 195 10.48 -7.61 -0.67
C LEU A 195 9.47 -8.75 -0.49
N SER A 196 10.00 -9.95 -0.31
CA SER A 196 9.23 -11.14 -0.01
C SER A 196 9.38 -11.48 1.46
N VAL A 197 8.31 -11.28 2.22
CA VAL A 197 8.27 -11.57 3.66
C VAL A 197 7.37 -12.76 3.90
N TRP A 198 7.92 -13.78 4.53
CA TRP A 198 7.29 -15.06 4.82
C TRP A 198 7.30 -15.33 6.31
N THR A 199 6.23 -15.95 6.79
CA THR A 199 6.13 -16.40 8.18
C THR A 199 5.50 -17.78 8.24
N VAL A 200 5.84 -18.53 9.28
CA VAL A 200 5.20 -19.83 9.57
C VAL A 200 4.63 -19.81 10.98
N THR A 201 3.46 -20.40 11.16
CA THR A 201 2.81 -20.53 12.48
C THR A 201 3.26 -21.80 13.21
N LEU A 202 2.92 -21.93 14.49
CA LEU A 202 3.17 -23.17 15.25
C LEU A 202 2.42 -24.39 14.67
N GLN A 203 1.30 -24.18 13.99
CA GLN A 203 0.56 -25.23 13.28
C GLN A 203 1.12 -25.53 11.88
N GLY A 204 2.23 -24.91 11.48
CA GLY A 204 2.86 -25.13 10.18
C GLY A 204 2.16 -24.41 9.01
N LYS A 205 1.29 -23.43 9.28
CA LYS A 205 0.66 -22.62 8.22
C LYS A 205 1.64 -21.59 7.70
N ILE A 206 1.71 -21.43 6.38
CA ILE A 206 2.62 -20.50 5.71
C ILE A 206 1.86 -19.24 5.32
N TRP A 207 2.37 -18.08 5.74
CA TRP A 207 1.78 -16.79 5.40
C TRP A 207 2.78 -15.92 4.66
N TYR A 208 2.30 -15.25 3.63
CA TYR A 208 3.02 -14.25 2.85
C TYR A 208 2.48 -12.85 3.14
N ARG A 209 3.37 -11.87 3.34
CA ARG A 209 2.99 -10.46 3.48
C ARG A 209 2.97 -9.80 2.10
N ASN A 210 1.79 -9.34 1.67
CA ASN A 210 1.62 -8.71 0.37
C ASN A 210 2.15 -7.27 0.35
N ASP A 211 2.57 -6.82 -0.83
CA ASP A 211 2.91 -5.44 -1.16
C ASP A 211 3.99 -4.80 -0.28
N VAL A 212 4.90 -5.60 0.28
CA VAL A 212 6.07 -5.07 0.96
C VAL A 212 7.02 -4.50 -0.09
N THR A 213 7.19 -3.18 -0.05
CA THR A 213 8.04 -2.45 -1.00
C THR A 213 8.77 -1.32 -0.27
N HIS A 214 9.74 -0.70 -0.94
CA HIS A 214 10.38 0.51 -0.42
C HIS A 214 9.38 1.64 -0.09
N HIS A 215 8.29 1.76 -0.86
CA HIS A 215 7.25 2.78 -0.64
C HIS A 215 6.15 2.33 0.33
N ASN A 216 6.11 1.05 0.69
CA ASN A 216 5.14 0.46 1.61
C ASN A 216 5.84 -0.57 2.51
N PRO A 217 6.70 -0.12 3.45
CA PRO A 217 7.58 -1.01 4.22
C PRO A 217 6.83 -2.00 5.11
N GLU A 218 5.60 -1.70 5.53
CA GLU A 218 4.78 -2.61 6.33
C GLU A 218 4.03 -3.65 5.49
N GLY A 219 3.97 -3.49 4.16
CA GLY A 219 3.05 -4.23 3.31
C GLY A 219 1.57 -3.94 3.59
N SER A 220 0.67 -4.61 2.88
CA SER A 220 -0.78 -4.34 2.93
C SER A 220 -1.56 -5.38 3.74
N SER A 221 -1.29 -6.66 3.53
CA SER A 221 -2.13 -7.74 4.06
C SER A 221 -1.37 -9.07 4.15
N TRP A 222 -1.95 -10.04 4.84
CA TRP A 222 -1.44 -11.40 4.93
C TRP A 222 -2.24 -12.33 4.01
N THR A 223 -1.55 -13.17 3.25
CA THR A 223 -2.16 -14.25 2.45
C THR A 223 -1.70 -15.60 2.99
N LEU A 224 -2.65 -16.49 3.28
CA LEU A 224 -2.36 -17.89 3.62
C LEU A 224 -1.98 -18.63 2.34
N ILE A 225 -0.79 -19.23 2.33
CA ILE A 225 -0.30 -20.03 1.22
C ILE A 225 -0.50 -21.51 1.58
N PRO A 226 -1.32 -22.26 0.81
CA PRO A 226 -1.46 -23.69 1.02
C PRO A 226 -0.12 -24.39 0.90
N ALA A 227 0.18 -25.29 1.83
CA ALA A 227 1.34 -26.17 1.66
C ALA A 227 1.18 -26.99 0.37
N PRO A 228 2.27 -27.23 -0.39
CA PRO A 228 2.22 -28.13 -1.53
C PRO A 228 1.64 -29.47 -1.08
N ARG A 229 0.60 -29.94 -1.76
CA ARG A 229 0.13 -31.32 -1.56
C ARG A 229 1.16 -32.24 -2.20
N GLU A 230 1.48 -33.36 -1.55
CA GLU A 230 2.22 -34.43 -2.22
C GLU A 230 1.47 -34.78 -3.51
N ALA A 231 2.16 -34.74 -4.65
CA ALA A 231 1.63 -35.28 -5.88
C ALA A 231 1.51 -36.79 -5.68
N ILE A 232 0.28 -37.29 -5.63
CA ILE A 232 -0.02 -38.73 -5.60
C ILE A 232 0.25 -39.30 -7.00
#